data_AF-A0A4S5E7J1-F1
#
_entry.id   AF-A0A4S5E7J1-F1
#
_cell.length_a   1.000
_cell.length_b   1.000
_cell.length_c   1.000
_cell.angle_alpha   90.00
_cell.angle_beta   90.00
_cell.angle_gamma   90.00
#
_symmetry.space_group_name_H-M   'P 1'
#
loop_
_entity.id
_entity.type
_entity.pdbx_description
1 polymer ?
#
loop_
_entity_poly.entity_id
_entity_poly.type
_entity_poly.pdbx_seq_one_letter_code
_entity_poly.pdbx_strand_id
1 'polypeptide(L)'
;MYLDEAILDDTARIDSGDAAALLPHIASTALQVRQSAVLAQEAGAARLGADGRPRAVLVAGVGGSSMAAGVLAAVAGPTGPVPVIGHHAHGLPGWVGVSDVVL
;
A
#
# COMPACT_ATOMS: atom_id res chain seq x y z
N MET A 1 0.81 -26.95 -17.35
CA MET A 1 2.03 -26.35 -16.79
C MET A 1 2.40 -27.17 -15.58
N TYR A 2 3.53 -27.88 -15.61
CA TYR A 2 4.01 -28.68 -14.48
C TYR A 2 4.99 -27.81 -13.70
N LEU A 3 4.77 -27.66 -12.40
CA LEU A 3 5.71 -27.00 -11.50
C LEU A 3 6.69 -28.08 -11.03
N ASP A 4 8.00 -27.82 -11.13
CA ASP A 4 9.01 -28.72 -10.56
C ASP A 4 9.21 -28.35 -9.10
N GLU A 5 8.52 -29.03 -8.18
CA GLU A 5 8.61 -28.74 -6.75
C GLU A 5 10.00 -29.00 -6.16
N ALA A 6 10.83 -29.83 -6.81
CA ALA A 6 12.19 -30.12 -6.34
C ALA A 6 13.12 -28.88 -6.40
N ILE A 7 12.69 -27.79 -7.05
CA ILE A 7 13.42 -26.52 -7.01
C ILE A 7 13.48 -25.92 -5.60
N LEU A 8 12.49 -26.20 -4.73
CA LEU A 8 12.43 -25.63 -3.38
C LEU A 8 13.53 -26.16 -2.46
N ASP A 9 14.10 -27.32 -2.79
CA ASP A 9 15.18 -27.97 -2.03
C ASP A 9 16.59 -27.55 -2.51
N ASP A 10 16.68 -26.72 -3.56
CA ASP A 10 17.95 -26.32 -4.17
C ASP A 10 18.07 -24.78 -4.23
N THR A 11 18.72 -24.21 -3.22
CA THR A 11 18.92 -22.77 -3.10
C THR A 11 19.70 -22.18 -4.27
N ALA A 12 20.64 -22.92 -4.87
CA ALA A 12 21.39 -22.42 -6.03
C ALA A 12 20.48 -22.29 -7.27
N ARG A 13 19.55 -23.23 -7.45
CA ARG A 13 18.53 -23.13 -8.51
C ARG A 13 17.54 -21.99 -8.26
N ILE A 14 17.12 -21.79 -7.01
CA ILE A 14 16.26 -20.66 -6.62
C ILE A 14 16.95 -19.32 -6.95
N ASP A 15 18.19 -19.15 -6.49
CA ASP A 15 18.95 -17.90 -6.68
C ASP A 15 19.25 -17.63 -8.16
N SER A 16 19.48 -18.67 -8.96
CA SER A 16 19.71 -18.52 -10.42
C SER A 16 18.51 -17.95 -11.17
N GLY A 17 17.30 -18.13 -10.63
CA GLY A 17 16.05 -17.57 -11.15
C GLY A 17 15.66 -16.24 -10.53
N ASP A 18 16.37 -15.75 -9.51
CA ASP A 18 16.03 -14.54 -8.76
C ASP A 18 16.41 -13.26 -9.52
N ALA A 19 15.62 -12.94 -10.54
CA ALA A 19 15.74 -11.69 -11.27
C ALA A 19 15.56 -10.50 -10.30
N ALA A 20 16.60 -9.67 -10.21
CA ALA A 20 16.64 -8.46 -9.38
C ALA A 20 16.55 -8.67 -7.86
N ALA A 21 16.91 -9.86 -7.35
CA ALA A 21 16.94 -10.15 -5.91
C ALA A 21 15.60 -9.92 -5.19
N LEU A 22 14.49 -10.26 -5.86
CA LEU A 22 13.12 -10.01 -5.40
C LEU A 22 12.61 -11.09 -4.44
N LEU A 23 13.13 -12.32 -4.49
CA LEU A 23 12.61 -13.41 -3.67
C LEU A 23 12.65 -13.10 -2.15
N PRO A 24 13.71 -12.51 -1.58
CA PRO A 24 13.70 -12.10 -0.17
C PRO A 24 12.65 -11.02 0.15
N HIS A 25 12.40 -10.10 -0.77
CA HIS A 25 11.37 -9.08 -0.62
C HIS A 25 9.96 -9.70 -0.60
N ILE A 26 9.71 -10.66 -1.49
CA ILE A 26 8.44 -11.39 -1.53
C ILE A 26 8.28 -12.23 -0.26
N ALA A 27 9.31 -13.00 0.12
CA ALA A 27 9.29 -13.86 1.30
C ALA A 27 9.00 -13.08 2.60
N SER A 28 9.45 -11.82 2.69
CA SER A 28 9.22 -10.96 3.86
C SER A 28 7.87 -10.22 3.85
N THR A 29 7.06 -10.34 2.80
CA THR A 29 5.81 -9.56 2.63
C THR A 29 4.84 -9.74 3.79
N ALA A 30 4.64 -10.97 4.27
CA ALA A 30 3.72 -11.23 5.39
C ALA A 30 4.17 -10.56 6.70
N LEU A 31 5.48 -10.49 6.94
CA LEU A 31 6.04 -9.76 8.08
C LEU A 31 5.81 -8.26 7.90
N GLN A 32 6.15 -7.73 6.72
CA GLN A 32 5.99 -6.31 6.40
C GLN A 32 4.54 -5.86 6.59
N VAL A 33 3.54 -6.63 6.14
CA VAL A 33 2.12 -6.30 6.34
C VAL A 33 1.75 -6.19 7.82
N ARG A 34 2.17 -7.15 8.66
CA ARG A 34 1.89 -7.10 10.10
C ARG A 34 2.59 -5.90 10.76
N GLN A 35 3.83 -5.63 10.37
CA GLN A 35 4.58 -4.48 10.87
C GLN A 35 3.92 -3.16 10.44
N SER A 36 3.45 -3.04 9.20
CA SER A 36 2.74 -1.86 8.71
C SER A 36 1.47 -1.57 9.50
N ALA A 37 0.75 -2.61 9.96
CA ALA A 37 -0.42 -2.42 10.80
C ALA A 37 -0.06 -1.78 12.16
N VAL A 38 1.04 -2.22 12.78
CA VAL A 38 1.55 -1.63 14.03
C VAL A 38 2.00 -0.19 13.78
N LEU A 39 2.80 0.03 12.74
CA LEU A 39 3.29 1.38 12.38
C LEU A 39 2.15 2.35 12.08
N ALA A 40 1.07 1.90 11.44
CA ALA A 40 -0.10 2.73 11.18
C ALA A 40 -0.82 3.15 12.47
N GLN A 41 -0.88 2.26 13.47
CA GLN A 41 -1.44 2.59 14.78
C GLN A 41 -0.55 3.59 15.52
N GLU A 42 0.76 3.38 15.51
CA GLU A 42 1.75 4.29 16.12
C GLU A 42 1.77 5.67 15.46
N ALA A 43 1.62 5.71 14.13
CA ALA A 43 1.46 6.95 13.36
C ALA A 43 0.12 7.66 13.64
N GLY A 44 -0.78 7.03 14.39
CA GLY A 44 -2.06 7.63 14.77
C GLY A 44 -3.09 7.63 13.64
N ALA A 45 -3.07 6.66 12.73
CA ALA A 45 -4.08 6.56 11.66
C ALA A 45 -5.52 6.55 12.19
N ALA A 46 -5.73 6.01 13.41
CA ALA A 46 -7.02 6.04 14.10
C ALA A 46 -7.53 7.46 14.43
N ARG A 47 -6.67 8.49 14.37
CA ARG A 47 -6.98 9.89 14.68
C ARG A 47 -7.32 10.73 13.45
N LEU A 48 -7.27 10.18 12.23
CA LEU A 48 -7.49 10.92 10.98
C LEU A 48 -8.89 11.54 10.83
N GLY A 49 -9.84 11.23 11.73
CA GLY A 49 -11.15 11.87 11.83
C GLY A 49 -11.44 12.50 13.19
N ALA A 50 -10.41 12.74 14.02
CA ALA A 50 -10.58 13.27 15.37
C ALA A 50 -11.23 14.68 15.37
N ASP A 51 -10.93 15.50 14.37
CA ASP A 51 -11.49 16.84 14.18
C ASP A 51 -12.82 16.82 13.40
N GLY A 52 -13.39 15.64 13.18
CA GLY A 52 -14.61 15.43 12.43
C GLY A 52 -14.38 14.69 11.11
N ARG A 53 -15.46 14.56 10.32
CA ARG A 53 -15.42 13.85 9.04
C ARG A 53 -14.70 14.72 8.00
N PRO A 54 -13.59 14.25 7.38
CA PRO A 54 -12.96 14.98 6.30
C PRO A 54 -13.88 15.06 5.07
N ARG A 55 -13.60 16.00 4.16
CA ARG A 55 -14.32 16.12 2.89
C ARG A 55 -13.97 14.97 1.95
N ALA A 56 -12.69 14.60 1.88
CA ALA A 56 -12.17 13.47 1.11
C ALA A 56 -10.87 12.94 1.72
N VAL A 57 -10.52 11.70 1.38
CA VAL A 57 -9.20 11.12 1.61
C VAL A 57 -8.49 11.03 0.26
N LEU A 58 -7.39 11.76 0.10
CA LEU A 58 -6.50 11.65 -1.05
C LEU A 58 -5.31 10.75 -0.69
N VAL A 59 -5.06 9.73 -1.50
CA VAL A 59 -3.86 8.88 -1.35
C VAL A 59 -2.89 9.20 -2.46
N ALA A 60 -1.80 9.88 -2.13
CA ALA A 60 -0.79 10.32 -3.07
C ALA A 60 0.32 9.27 -3.20
N GLY A 61 0.60 8.83 -4.43
CA GLY A 61 1.66 7.86 -4.68
C GLY A 61 2.02 7.78 -6.15
N VAL A 62 3.31 7.89 -6.43
CA VAL A 62 3.90 7.76 -7.78
C VAL A 62 4.69 6.47 -7.92
N GLY A 63 4.70 5.86 -9.10
CA GLY A 63 5.40 4.59 -9.33
C GLY A 63 4.81 3.45 -8.50
N GLY A 64 5.64 2.63 -7.86
CA GLY A 64 5.19 1.45 -7.11
C GLY A 64 4.19 1.75 -5.98
N SER A 65 4.26 2.94 -5.36
CA SER A 65 3.34 3.33 -4.28
C SER A 65 1.93 3.68 -4.78
N SER A 66 1.74 3.92 -6.09
CA SER A 66 0.42 4.15 -6.68
C SER A 66 -0.54 2.98 -6.47
N MET A 67 -0.01 1.76 -6.37
CA MET A 67 -0.83 0.56 -6.14
C MET A 67 -1.52 0.60 -4.76
N ALA A 68 -0.86 1.14 -3.74
CA ALA A 68 -1.47 1.26 -2.41
C ALA A 68 -2.71 2.18 -2.44
N ALA A 69 -2.64 3.28 -3.20
CA ALA A 69 -3.77 4.17 -3.42
C ALA A 69 -4.94 3.47 -4.13
N GLY A 70 -4.65 2.65 -5.15
CA GLY A 70 -5.66 1.84 -5.82
C GLY A 70 -6.33 0.82 -4.90
N VAL A 71 -5.54 0.10 -4.10
CA VAL A 71 -6.05 -0.87 -3.11
C VAL A 71 -6.93 -0.17 -2.07
N LEU A 72 -6.48 0.96 -1.51
CA LEU A 72 -7.27 1.68 -0.51
C LEU A 72 -8.58 2.21 -1.09
N ALA A 73 -8.55 2.78 -2.30
CA ALA A 73 -9.76 3.22 -2.99
C ALA A 73 -10.73 2.05 -3.25
N ALA A 74 -10.24 0.88 -3.64
CA ALA A 74 -11.06 -0.29 -3.89
C ALA A 74 -11.69 -0.89 -2.62
N VAL A 75 -10.93 -0.93 -1.52
CA VAL A 75 -11.37 -1.58 -0.26
C VAL A 75 -12.19 -0.64 0.61
N ALA A 76 -11.74 0.62 0.77
CA ALA A 76 -12.36 1.59 1.67
C ALA A 76 -13.35 2.52 0.95
N GLY A 77 -13.20 2.75 -0.35
CA GLY A 77 -14.07 3.66 -1.11
C GLY A 77 -15.55 3.25 -1.14
N PRO A 78 -15.91 1.98 -1.42
CA PRO A 78 -17.31 1.59 -1.55
C PRO A 78 -18.14 1.68 -0.26
N THR A 79 -17.51 1.56 0.90
CA THR A 79 -18.17 1.52 2.21
C THR A 79 -17.82 2.71 3.10
N GLY A 80 -16.85 3.52 2.69
CA GLY A 80 -16.36 4.66 3.45
C GLY A 80 -17.37 5.81 3.52
N PRO A 81 -17.34 6.62 4.60
CA PRO A 81 -18.24 7.75 4.77
C PRO A 81 -17.84 8.97 3.91
N VAL A 82 -16.71 8.90 3.21
CA VAL A 82 -16.09 9.97 2.42
C VAL A 82 -15.44 9.37 1.16
N PRO A 83 -15.29 10.14 0.07
CA PRO A 83 -14.55 9.69 -1.10
C PRO A 83 -13.09 9.35 -0.77
N VAL A 84 -12.60 8.23 -1.29
CA VAL A 84 -11.18 7.86 -1.29
C VAL A 84 -10.64 7.96 -2.71
N ILE A 85 -9.69 8.85 -2.94
CA ILE A 85 -9.23 9.24 -4.27
C ILE A 85 -7.74 8.97 -4.39
N GLY A 86 -7.35 8.13 -5.35
CA GLY A 86 -5.93 7.93 -5.69
C GLY A 86 -5.38 9.10 -6.52
N HIS A 87 -4.20 9.60 -6.14
CA HIS A 87 -3.45 10.59 -6.90
C HIS A 87 -2.08 10.04 -7.32
N HIS A 88 -1.87 9.94 -8.64
CA HIS A 88 -0.69 9.28 -9.22
C HIS A 88 0.28 10.23 -9.93
N ALA A 89 0.14 11.54 -9.68
CA ALA A 89 1.00 12.57 -10.24
C ALA A 89 1.84 13.24 -9.15
N HIS A 90 2.80 14.06 -9.58
CA HIS A 90 3.62 14.86 -8.68
C HIS A 90 2.84 16.10 -8.23
N GLY A 91 2.99 16.46 -6.96
CA GLY A 91 2.28 17.58 -6.34
C GLY A 91 0.90 17.17 -5.80
N LEU A 92 0.19 18.14 -5.21
CA LEU A 92 -1.20 17.96 -4.78
C LEU A 92 -2.13 18.68 -5.75
N PRO A 93 -3.33 18.12 -6.03
CA PRO A 93 -4.35 18.83 -6.77
C PRO A 93 -4.71 20.17 -6.10
N GLY A 94 -4.91 21.23 -6.89
CA GLY A 94 -5.18 22.58 -6.35
C GLY A 94 -6.48 22.74 -5.55
N TRP A 95 -7.35 21.72 -5.55
CA TRP A 95 -8.56 21.70 -4.73
C TRP A 95 -8.33 21.15 -3.32
N VAL A 96 -7.19 20.49 -3.06
CA VAL A 96 -6.85 19.95 -1.74
C VAL A 96 -6.72 21.11 -0.75
N GLY A 97 -7.36 20.98 0.41
CA GLY A 97 -7.36 22.00 1.44
C GLY A 97 -7.49 21.44 2.85
N VAL A 98 -7.69 22.33 3.82
CA VAL A 98 -7.70 22.03 5.26
C VAL A 98 -8.74 21.01 5.72
N SER A 99 -9.73 20.72 4.89
CA SER A 99 -10.79 19.74 5.18
C SER A 99 -10.51 18.36 4.59
N ASP A 100 -9.41 18.17 3.85
CA ASP A 100 -9.06 16.88 3.25
C ASP A 100 -7.95 16.19 4.05
N VAL A 101 -8.00 14.86 4.09
CA VAL A 101 -6.89 14.04 4.59
C VAL A 101 -6.03 13.64 3.40
N VAL A 102 -4.71 13.82 3.52
CA VAL A 102 -3.73 13.38 2.52
C VAL A 102 -2.85 12.30 3.13
N LEU A 103 -2.81 11.14 2.49
CA LEU A 103 -2.00 9.96 2.83
C LEU A 103 -0.90 9.75 1.80
#